data_AF-A0A2H1FG52-F1
#
_entry.id   AF-A0A2H1FG52-F1
#
_cell.length_a   1.000
_cell.length_b   1.000
_cell.length_c   1.000
_cell.angle_alpha   90.00
_cell.angle_beta   90.00
_cell.angle_gamma   90.00
#
_symmetry.space_group_name_H-M   'P 1'
#
loop_
_entity.id
_entity.type
_entity.pdbx_description
1 polymer ?
#
loop_
_entity_poly.entity_id
_entity_poly.type
_entity_poly.pdbx_seq_one_letter_code
_entity_poly.pdbx_strand_id
1 'polypeptide(L)'
;MFNIAGSRQKALEKKKTFVIVGIIITALMGVIVATEMKPTTDSMMSNDKPILLHIHPRLYLNVDGKPYFVPQNVGIEPDLWKDHTLDQYGMKGMAPLHTHTADGMIHVESTIVRNYTLGEFLDIWGLDLKGKIISVAVYGEPISDYRNHILKDEESIIMNITSNQ
;
A
#
# COMPACT_ATOMS: atom_id res chain seq x y z
N MET A 1 2.43 80.48 30.18
CA MET A 1 1.88 80.95 28.88
C MET A 1 0.87 79.93 28.38
N PHE A 2 -0.22 80.39 27.75
CA PHE A 2 -1.13 79.70 26.81
C PHE A 2 -1.55 78.21 26.99
N ASN A 3 -2.82 78.02 27.38
CA ASN A 3 -3.94 77.42 26.61
C ASN A 3 -3.93 75.97 26.02
N ILE A 4 -5.01 75.21 26.33
CA ILE A 4 -6.11 74.71 25.44
C ILE A 4 -5.71 74.03 24.10
N ALA A 5 -6.21 72.87 23.62
CA ALA A 5 -7.37 72.01 23.94
C ALA A 5 -6.93 70.51 24.06
N GLY A 6 -7.73 69.43 24.18
CA GLY A 6 -9.07 69.08 23.68
C GLY A 6 -9.05 68.64 22.19
N SER A 7 -9.75 67.61 21.70
CA SER A 7 -10.65 66.62 22.34
C SER A 7 -10.99 65.46 21.36
N ARG A 8 -11.81 64.49 21.82
CA ARG A 8 -12.59 63.48 21.05
C ARG A 8 -11.88 62.23 20.50
N GLN A 9 -12.62 61.12 20.60
CA GLN A 9 -12.29 59.78 20.10
C GLN A 9 -12.62 59.62 18.60
N LYS A 10 -11.98 58.65 17.94
CA LYS A 10 -12.62 57.77 16.94
C LYS A 10 -12.14 56.33 17.12
N ALA A 11 -13.02 55.38 16.82
CA ALA A 11 -12.72 53.95 16.73
C ALA A 11 -12.52 53.54 15.25
N LEU A 12 -12.82 52.27 14.91
CA LEU A 12 -12.58 51.56 13.64
C LEU A 12 -11.09 51.16 13.43
N GLU A 13 -10.75 50.00 12.85
CA GLU A 13 -11.54 48.79 12.52
C GLU A 13 -10.62 47.56 12.48
N LYS A 14 -11.16 46.34 12.46
CA LYS A 14 -10.38 45.09 12.37
C LYS A 14 -9.92 44.81 10.94
N LYS A 15 -8.65 44.46 10.76
CA LYS A 15 -8.24 43.46 9.75
C LYS A 15 -7.26 42.45 10.34
N LYS A 16 -7.43 41.18 9.96
CA LYS A 16 -6.59 40.05 10.36
C LYS A 16 -5.44 39.91 9.38
N THR A 17 -4.21 39.77 9.88
CA THR A 17 -3.11 39.12 9.14
C THR A 17 -2.30 38.29 10.12
N PHE A 18 -2.25 36.97 9.91
CA PHE A 18 -1.29 36.11 10.60
C PHE A 18 0.03 36.13 9.82
N VAL A 19 1.15 36.28 10.53
CA VAL A 19 2.46 35.84 10.05
C VAL A 19 3.15 35.14 11.21
N ILE A 20 3.06 33.80 11.25
CA ILE A 20 3.85 32.97 12.17
C ILE A 20 5.14 32.61 11.43
N VAL A 21 6.27 33.19 11.87
CA VAL A 21 7.59 32.84 11.37
C VAL A 21 8.16 31.71 12.23
N GLY A 22 8.64 30.64 11.59
CA GLY A 22 9.45 29.63 12.26
C GLY A 22 10.81 30.18 12.65
N ILE A 23 10.98 30.51 13.94
CA ILE A 23 11.87 29.78 14.88
C ILE A 23 13.05 29.05 14.17
N ILE A 24 14.34 29.28 14.43
CA ILE A 24 15.12 30.01 15.46
C ILE A 24 16.58 30.14 14.92
N ILE A 25 17.54 31.01 15.29
CA ILE A 25 17.68 32.35 15.93
C ILE A 25 19.11 32.84 15.52
N THR A 26 19.56 34.11 15.46
CA THR A 26 19.42 35.29 16.34
C THR A 26 19.49 36.60 15.52
N ALA A 27 18.73 37.63 15.89
CA ALA A 27 18.93 39.05 15.54
C ALA A 27 18.94 39.49 14.03
N LEU A 28 17.77 39.43 13.39
CA LEU A 28 17.22 40.50 12.54
C LEU A 28 17.94 40.94 11.22
N MET A 29 18.78 40.12 10.60
CA MET A 29 19.17 40.30 9.18
C MET A 29 18.89 39.04 8.35
N GLY A 30 17.62 38.83 8.00
CA GLY A 30 17.17 37.71 7.16
C GLY A 30 16.23 38.18 6.05
N VAL A 31 16.74 38.30 4.83
CA VAL A 31 15.92 38.60 3.64
C VAL A 31 15.21 37.31 3.22
N ILE A 32 14.04 37.06 3.82
CA ILE A 32 13.17 35.96 3.41
C ILE A 32 12.52 36.36 2.08
N VAL A 33 13.16 36.00 0.96
CA VAL A 33 12.47 35.91 -0.34
C VAL A 33 11.55 34.70 -0.25
N ALA A 34 10.34 34.92 0.28
CA ALA A 34 9.26 33.97 0.17
C ALA A 34 8.84 33.91 -1.30
N THR A 35 9.49 33.03 -2.07
CA THR A 35 8.87 32.51 -3.28
C THR A 35 7.57 31.85 -2.85
N GLU A 36 6.43 32.35 -3.34
CA GLU A 36 5.16 31.66 -3.15
C GLU A 36 5.18 30.37 -3.98
N MET A 37 5.79 29.33 -3.43
CA MET A 37 5.40 27.95 -3.71
C MET A 37 3.96 27.79 -3.22
N LYS A 38 3.02 28.26 -4.08
CA LYS A 38 1.66 27.75 -4.05
C LYS A 38 1.77 26.23 -4.00
N PRO A 39 1.10 25.53 -3.06
CA PRO A 39 0.94 24.10 -3.23
C PRO A 39 0.23 23.91 -4.56
N THR A 40 0.89 23.30 -5.53
CA THR A 40 0.24 22.81 -6.74
C THR A 40 -0.65 21.67 -6.31
N THR A 41 -1.85 22.03 -5.86
CA THR A 41 -2.97 21.12 -5.67
C THR A 41 -3.53 20.70 -7.02
N ASP A 42 -2.65 20.16 -7.88
CA ASP A 42 -3.00 19.06 -8.75
C ASP A 42 -3.21 17.81 -7.87
N SER A 43 -4.18 17.93 -6.96
CA SER A 43 -4.95 16.80 -6.49
C SER A 43 -5.77 16.36 -7.69
N MET A 44 -5.11 15.66 -8.61
CA MET A 44 -5.78 14.80 -9.56
C MET A 44 -6.72 13.94 -8.72
N MET A 45 -8.04 14.06 -8.97
CA MET A 45 -9.05 13.37 -8.20
C MET A 45 -9.04 11.89 -8.58
N SER A 46 -7.99 11.20 -8.14
CA SER A 46 -7.97 9.76 -7.96
C SER A 46 -9.21 9.41 -7.15
N ASN A 47 -10.12 8.69 -7.80
CA ASN A 47 -11.28 8.06 -7.15
C ASN A 47 -10.90 6.67 -6.63
N ASP A 48 -9.60 6.40 -6.51
CA ASP A 48 -9.07 5.15 -6.02
C ASP A 48 -9.20 5.15 -4.50
N LYS A 49 -9.75 4.07 -3.96
CA LYS A 49 -9.89 3.89 -2.51
C LYS A 49 -8.49 3.90 -1.87
N PRO A 50 -8.29 4.49 -0.68
CA PRO A 50 -7.01 4.44 -0.01
C PRO A 50 -6.62 2.99 0.31
N ILE A 51 -5.35 2.65 0.10
CA ILE A 51 -4.76 1.39 0.57
C ILE A 51 -4.68 1.48 2.11
N LEU A 52 -5.30 0.51 2.80
CA LEU A 52 -5.31 0.40 4.26
C LEU A 52 -4.47 -0.78 4.78
N LEU A 53 -4.17 -1.75 3.91
CA LEU A 53 -3.22 -2.83 4.14
C LEU A 53 -2.30 -2.94 2.92
N HIS A 54 -0.99 -3.00 3.16
CA HIS A 54 0.05 -3.16 2.15
C HIS A 54 1.17 -4.00 2.78
N ILE A 55 1.36 -5.24 2.32
CA ILE A 55 2.42 -6.16 2.79
C ILE A 55 2.98 -7.00 1.62
N HIS A 56 4.21 -7.51 1.76
CA HIS A 56 4.99 -8.18 0.71
C HIS A 56 5.48 -9.61 1.07
N PRO A 57 4.59 -10.56 1.40
CA PRO A 57 4.96 -11.98 1.50
C PRO A 57 5.60 -12.50 0.20
N ARG A 58 6.52 -13.47 0.31
CA ARG A 58 7.23 -14.05 -0.83
C ARG A 58 7.01 -15.56 -0.94
N LEU A 59 6.53 -16.01 -2.09
CA LEU A 59 6.32 -17.41 -2.43
C LEU A 59 7.42 -17.93 -3.36
N TYR A 60 8.21 -18.88 -2.86
CA TYR A 60 9.10 -19.72 -3.64
C TYR A 60 8.38 -21.01 -4.02
N LEU A 61 8.30 -21.33 -5.31
CA LEU A 61 7.62 -22.52 -5.80
C LEU A 61 8.62 -23.53 -6.37
N ASN A 62 8.49 -24.80 -5.97
CA ASN A 62 9.15 -25.94 -6.60
C ASN A 62 8.10 -26.86 -7.21
N VAL A 63 8.32 -27.31 -8.45
CA VAL A 63 7.49 -28.32 -9.13
C VAL A 63 8.36 -29.51 -9.50
N ASP A 64 7.97 -30.70 -9.06
CA ASP A 64 8.66 -31.98 -9.31
C ASP A 64 10.18 -31.90 -9.02
N GLY A 65 10.51 -31.28 -7.88
CA GLY A 65 11.87 -31.11 -7.37
C GLY A 65 12.70 -29.98 -8.01
N LYS A 66 12.11 -29.13 -8.86
CA LYS A 66 12.81 -28.04 -9.56
C LYS A 66 12.18 -26.68 -9.24
N PRO A 67 12.98 -25.61 -9.09
CA PRO A 67 12.45 -24.25 -8.97
C PRO A 67 11.55 -23.87 -10.14
N TYR A 68 10.45 -23.19 -9.84
CA TYR A 68 9.47 -22.69 -10.79
C TYR A 68 9.13 -21.23 -10.45
N PHE A 69 9.01 -20.37 -11.46
CA PHE A 69 8.66 -18.96 -11.24
C PHE A 69 7.16 -18.80 -10.98
N VAL A 70 6.80 -18.14 -9.88
CA VAL A 70 5.46 -17.54 -9.77
C VAL A 70 5.35 -16.49 -10.89
N PRO A 71 4.32 -16.49 -11.74
CA PRO A 71 4.21 -15.53 -12.83
C PRO A 71 4.12 -14.08 -12.34
N GLN A 72 4.55 -13.15 -13.19
CA GLN A 72 4.14 -11.74 -13.09
C GLN A 72 2.65 -11.59 -13.44
N ASN A 73 2.02 -10.51 -13.00
CA ASN A 73 0.63 -10.14 -13.31
C ASN A 73 -0.43 -11.16 -12.85
N VAL A 74 -0.13 -12.01 -11.87
CA VAL A 74 -1.17 -12.78 -11.15
C VAL A 74 -2.14 -11.79 -10.51
N GLY A 75 -3.45 -12.02 -10.68
CA GLY A 75 -4.47 -11.08 -10.21
C GLY A 75 -4.52 -9.76 -10.98
N ILE A 76 -3.89 -9.66 -12.17
CA ILE A 76 -3.90 -8.46 -13.04
C ILE A 76 -4.22 -8.86 -14.49
N GLU A 77 -3.51 -9.84 -15.02
CA GLU A 77 -3.74 -10.38 -16.36
C GLU A 77 -5.01 -11.25 -16.34
N PRO A 78 -5.95 -11.13 -17.31
CA PRO A 78 -7.15 -11.98 -17.35
C PRO A 78 -6.86 -13.49 -17.42
N ASP A 79 -5.68 -13.87 -17.93
CA ASP A 79 -5.24 -15.26 -17.93
C ASP A 79 -4.64 -15.77 -16.61
N LEU A 80 -4.42 -14.88 -15.63
CA LEU A 80 -3.88 -15.17 -14.29
C LEU A 80 -4.72 -14.59 -13.15
N TRP A 81 -5.97 -14.22 -13.44
CA TRP A 81 -6.99 -13.74 -12.51
C TRP A 81 -8.25 -14.59 -12.73
N LYS A 82 -8.44 -15.62 -11.89
CA LYS A 82 -9.43 -16.68 -12.06
C LYS A 82 -10.52 -16.68 -11.00
N ASP A 83 -10.20 -16.27 -9.77
CA ASP A 83 -11.21 -15.87 -8.78
C ASP A 83 -11.33 -14.34 -8.70
N HIS A 84 -12.58 -13.87 -8.72
CA HIS A 84 -12.97 -12.47 -8.64
C HIS A 84 -13.74 -12.13 -7.34
N THR A 85 -13.89 -13.07 -6.39
CA THR A 85 -14.62 -12.84 -5.12
C THR A 85 -14.07 -11.67 -4.29
N LEU A 86 -12.78 -11.34 -4.47
CA LEU A 86 -12.05 -10.38 -3.65
C LEU A 86 -11.85 -9.00 -4.31
N ASP A 87 -12.17 -8.84 -5.59
CA ASP A 87 -11.95 -7.61 -6.40
C ASP A 87 -12.44 -6.33 -5.73
N GLN A 88 -13.56 -6.43 -5.01
CA GLN A 88 -14.15 -5.34 -4.21
C GLN A 88 -13.21 -4.71 -3.18
N TYR A 89 -12.16 -5.41 -2.77
CA TYR A 89 -11.14 -4.95 -1.81
C TYR A 89 -9.80 -4.56 -2.44
N GLY A 90 -9.63 -4.79 -3.75
CA GLY A 90 -8.41 -4.48 -4.50
C GLY A 90 -8.41 -3.07 -5.08
N MET A 91 -7.39 -2.80 -5.88
CA MET A 91 -7.21 -1.53 -6.61
C MET A 91 -7.76 -1.63 -8.03
N LYS A 92 -7.78 -0.49 -8.75
CA LYS A 92 -8.36 -0.41 -10.08
C LYS A 92 -7.57 -1.25 -11.10
N GLY A 93 -8.13 -2.40 -11.47
CA GLY A 93 -7.52 -3.33 -12.44
C GLY A 93 -6.56 -4.36 -11.82
N MET A 94 -6.64 -4.59 -10.51
CA MET A 94 -5.89 -5.67 -9.84
C MET A 94 -6.65 -6.23 -8.62
N ALA A 95 -6.54 -7.53 -8.41
CA ALA A 95 -6.98 -8.20 -7.19
C ALA A 95 -6.21 -7.67 -5.95
N PRO A 96 -6.79 -7.79 -4.74
CA PRO A 96 -6.10 -7.40 -3.49
C PRO A 96 -4.92 -8.31 -3.11
N LEU A 97 -4.70 -9.40 -3.84
CA LEU A 97 -3.47 -10.21 -3.80
C LEU A 97 -3.00 -10.38 -5.25
N HIS A 98 -1.83 -9.86 -5.59
CA HIS A 98 -1.33 -9.86 -6.97
C HIS A 98 0.20 -9.93 -7.06
N THR A 99 0.75 -10.06 -8.26
CA THR A 99 2.20 -9.97 -8.51
C THR A 99 2.52 -8.93 -9.59
N HIS A 100 3.59 -8.16 -9.39
CA HIS A 100 4.11 -7.24 -10.43
C HIS A 100 5.28 -7.84 -11.22
N THR A 101 6.00 -8.83 -10.68
CA THR A 101 7.13 -9.48 -11.35
C THR A 101 7.12 -10.99 -11.12
N ALA A 102 7.94 -11.73 -11.88
CA ALA A 102 8.04 -13.18 -11.78
C ALA A 102 8.98 -13.68 -10.66
N ASP A 103 9.24 -12.84 -9.64
CA ASP A 103 10.16 -13.13 -8.54
C ASP A 103 9.48 -13.81 -7.31
N GLY A 104 8.15 -13.93 -7.34
CA GLY A 104 7.36 -14.49 -6.25
C GLY A 104 7.01 -13.52 -5.12
N MET A 105 7.27 -12.21 -5.26
CA MET A 105 6.72 -11.21 -4.35
C MET A 105 5.20 -11.09 -4.58
N ILE A 106 4.41 -11.47 -3.57
CA ILE A 106 2.96 -11.29 -3.54
C ILE A 106 2.68 -9.94 -2.88
N HIS A 107 2.09 -9.02 -3.62
CA HIS A 107 1.56 -7.77 -3.10
C HIS A 107 0.19 -8.04 -2.49
N VAL A 108 0.00 -7.74 -1.20
CA VAL A 108 -1.33 -7.70 -0.59
C VAL A 108 -1.72 -6.25 -0.36
N GLU A 109 -2.30 -5.64 -1.39
CA GLU A 109 -2.68 -4.23 -1.43
C GLU A 109 -4.21 -4.11 -1.37
N SER A 110 -4.72 -3.74 -0.19
CA SER A 110 -6.16 -3.76 0.06
C SER A 110 -6.71 -2.48 0.67
N THR A 111 -7.93 -2.15 0.25
CA THR A 111 -8.73 -1.02 0.70
C THR A 111 -9.44 -1.27 2.04
N ILE A 112 -9.19 -2.42 2.68
CA ILE A 112 -9.61 -2.77 4.04
C ILE A 112 -8.47 -3.49 4.78
N VAL A 113 -8.44 -3.40 6.10
CA VAL A 113 -7.59 -4.26 6.93
C VAL A 113 -8.35 -5.55 7.23
N ARG A 114 -7.86 -6.68 6.70
CA ARG A 114 -8.28 -8.03 7.11
C ARG A 114 -7.12 -9.01 6.99
N ASN A 115 -7.29 -10.19 7.57
CA ASN A 115 -6.41 -11.32 7.26
C ASN A 115 -6.65 -11.75 5.80
N TYR A 116 -5.57 -11.94 5.06
CA TYR A 116 -5.54 -12.53 3.73
C TYR A 116 -4.74 -13.83 3.79
N THR A 117 -5.07 -14.83 2.94
CA THR A 117 -4.40 -16.14 3.00
C THR A 117 -3.66 -16.53 1.72
N LEU A 118 -2.70 -17.44 1.88
CA LEU A 118 -2.04 -18.11 0.75
C LEU A 118 -3.05 -18.88 -0.13
N GLY A 119 -4.11 -19.44 0.47
CA GLY A 119 -5.21 -20.06 -0.28
C GLY A 119 -5.90 -19.09 -1.24
N GLU A 120 -6.23 -17.89 -0.76
CA GLU A 120 -6.86 -16.85 -1.59
C GLU A 120 -5.98 -16.42 -2.77
N PHE A 121 -4.66 -16.33 -2.58
CA PHE A 121 -3.73 -16.02 -3.67
C PHE A 121 -3.69 -17.14 -4.74
N LEU A 122 -3.66 -18.41 -4.31
CA LEU A 122 -3.67 -19.57 -5.23
C LEU A 122 -4.98 -19.67 -6.00
N ASP A 123 -6.11 -19.31 -5.39
CA ASP A 123 -7.43 -19.30 -6.01
C ASP A 123 -7.57 -18.13 -7.01
N ILE A 124 -7.05 -16.94 -6.69
CA ILE A 124 -6.93 -15.80 -7.63
C ILE A 124 -6.06 -16.19 -8.84
N TRP A 125 -4.92 -16.85 -8.63
CA TRP A 125 -4.07 -17.36 -9.71
C TRP A 125 -4.78 -18.47 -10.52
N GLY A 126 -5.58 -19.31 -9.86
CA GLY A 126 -6.19 -20.49 -10.46
C GLY A 126 -5.18 -21.62 -10.71
N LEU A 127 -4.18 -21.76 -9.83
CA LEU A 127 -3.14 -22.80 -9.96
C LEU A 127 -3.74 -24.19 -9.72
N ASP A 128 -3.70 -25.08 -10.72
CA ASP A 128 -4.28 -26.42 -10.60
C ASP A 128 -3.42 -27.35 -9.72
N LEU A 129 -3.86 -27.53 -8.47
CA LEU A 129 -3.28 -28.46 -7.50
C LEU A 129 -4.00 -29.83 -7.46
N LYS A 130 -4.95 -30.10 -8.36
CA LYS A 130 -5.78 -31.31 -8.33
C LYS A 130 -4.94 -32.56 -8.60
N GLY A 131 -4.94 -33.49 -7.65
CA GLY A 131 -4.14 -34.72 -7.76
C GLY A 131 -2.64 -34.48 -7.64
N LYS A 132 -2.22 -33.35 -7.05
CA LYS A 132 -0.83 -33.08 -6.66
C LYS A 132 -0.64 -33.33 -5.17
N ILE A 133 0.56 -33.73 -4.78
CA ILE A 133 1.00 -33.74 -3.38
C ILE A 133 1.63 -32.38 -3.10
N ILE A 134 1.19 -31.71 -2.05
CA ILE A 134 1.62 -30.36 -1.66
C ILE A 134 2.32 -30.43 -0.31
N SER A 135 3.48 -29.79 -0.18
CA SER A 135 4.06 -29.43 1.12
C SER A 135 4.44 -27.96 1.15
N VAL A 136 4.20 -27.29 2.28
CA VAL A 136 4.51 -25.87 2.46
C VAL A 136 5.26 -25.68 3.76
N ALA A 137 6.27 -24.80 3.75
CA ALA A 137 6.99 -24.35 4.93
C ALA A 137 7.09 -22.83 4.96
N VAL A 138 7.02 -22.24 6.15
CA VAL A 138 7.11 -20.79 6.38
C VAL A 138 8.31 -20.52 7.27
N TYR A 139 9.26 -19.73 6.79
CA TYR A 139 10.61 -19.58 7.37
C TYR A 139 11.36 -20.91 7.61
N GLY A 140 10.96 -21.98 6.92
CA GLY A 140 11.52 -23.34 7.07
C GLY A 140 10.68 -24.29 7.94
N GLU A 141 9.75 -23.78 8.75
CA GLU A 141 8.86 -24.61 9.57
C GLU A 141 7.67 -25.13 8.74
N PRO A 142 7.39 -26.45 8.74
CA PRO A 142 6.34 -27.05 7.90
C PRO A 142 4.94 -26.73 8.43
N ILE A 143 4.02 -26.38 7.53
CA ILE A 143 2.62 -26.13 7.83
C ILE A 143 1.70 -27.12 7.10
N SER A 144 0.65 -27.59 7.79
CA SER A 144 -0.35 -28.52 7.23
C SER A 144 -1.49 -27.79 6.52
N ASP A 145 -2.08 -26.78 7.17
CA ASP A 145 -3.15 -25.97 6.61
C ASP A 145 -2.61 -24.74 5.86
N TYR A 146 -1.97 -25.01 4.72
CA TYR A 146 -1.40 -23.94 3.88
C TYR A 146 -2.46 -23.05 3.22
N ARG A 147 -3.72 -23.50 3.10
CA ARG A 147 -4.79 -22.68 2.49
C ARG A 147 -5.32 -21.62 3.45
N ASN A 148 -5.36 -21.91 4.74
CA ASN A 148 -5.74 -20.94 5.78
C ASN A 148 -4.53 -20.21 6.41
N HIS A 149 -3.31 -20.41 5.90
CA HIS A 149 -2.13 -19.64 6.35
C HIS A 149 -2.32 -18.14 6.07
N ILE A 150 -2.36 -17.35 7.14
CA ILE A 150 -2.53 -15.90 7.07
C ILE A 150 -1.22 -15.24 6.68
N LEU A 151 -1.26 -14.52 5.57
CA LEU A 151 -0.12 -13.82 4.98
C LEU A 151 0.40 -12.69 5.88
N LYS A 152 1.72 -12.54 5.93
CA LYS A 152 2.44 -11.53 6.71
C LYS A 152 3.50 -10.81 5.89
N ASP A 153 3.85 -9.61 6.32
CA ASP A 153 4.90 -8.83 5.68
C ASP A 153 6.27 -9.52 5.80
N GLU A 154 7.10 -9.34 4.78
CA GLU A 154 8.45 -9.93 4.65
C GLU A 154 8.56 -11.45 4.85
N GLU A 155 7.45 -12.22 4.83
CA GLU A 155 7.50 -13.65 5.12
C GLU A 155 7.96 -14.51 3.94
N SER A 156 8.72 -15.56 4.24
CA SER A 156 9.27 -16.49 3.23
C SER A 156 8.51 -17.81 3.27
N ILE A 157 7.76 -18.08 2.21
CA ILE A 157 6.95 -19.28 2.01
C ILE A 157 7.63 -20.14 0.93
N ILE A 158 7.92 -21.40 1.24
CA ILE A 158 8.37 -22.40 0.26
C ILE A 158 7.26 -23.41 0.05
N MET A 159 6.77 -23.52 -1.18
CA MET A 159 5.80 -24.54 -1.60
C MET A 159 6.46 -25.55 -2.54
N ASN A 160 6.24 -26.84 -2.29
CA ASN A 160 6.65 -27.91 -3.18
C ASN A 160 5.40 -28.63 -3.69
N ILE A 161 5.29 -28.72 -5.02
CA ILE A 161 4.25 -29.45 -5.74
C ILE A 161 4.91 -30.69 -6.35
N THR A 162 4.41 -31.87 -6.02
CA THR A 162 4.79 -33.12 -6.67
C THR A 162 3.59 -33.67 -7.46
N SER A 163 3.83 -33.99 -8.72
CA SER A 163 2.88 -34.68 -9.59
C SER A 163 2.75 -36.14 -9.16
N ASN A 164 1.50 -36.62 -8.99
CA ASN A 164 1.25 -38.06 -8.98
C ASN A 164 1.69 -38.67 -10.32
N GLN A 165 2.33 -39.83 -10.25
CA GLN A 165 2.75 -40.66 -11.39
C GLN A 165 1.62 -41.60 -11.83
#